data_AF-A0A7C6R237-F1
#
_entry.id   AF-A0A7C6R237-F1
#
_cell.length_a   1.000
_cell.length_b   1.000
_cell.length_c   1.000
_cell.angle_alpha   90.00
_cell.angle_beta   90.00
_cell.angle_gamma   90.00
#
_symmetry.space_group_name_H-M   'P 1'
#
loop_
_entity.id
_entity.type
_entity.pdbx_description
1 polymer ?
#
loop_
_entity_poly.entity_id
_entity_poly.type
_entity_poly.pdbx_seq_one_letter_code
_entity_poly.pdbx_strand_id
1 'polypeptide(L)'
;MDLEVFALVGPSGTGKSYRAIATAYDLNAEIIIDDGLLIKGNRILTGVSAKRQPTRIGAIKTALFMDDEQARQAREVLREINPRRILILGTSKGMVDKIVSRLSLPPVSRVIPIDAVASQKEIKKARAMRVQYSKHVIPAPTMEVKKRFPDIITDSLQVLLHRKDPQGKRSWLEQSVVRPTFTYFGKLTITQHALAAIVTRATREVDGVKSAGRVLVERHADGVVIEVHPVLYYGCILNQVGRQIQDTVKRRVEEMTGLSVKAVNVLVKEVFLPDGKKGKGPVR
;
A
#
# COMPACT_ATOMS: atom_id res chain seq x y z
N MET A 1 -18.11 30.92 -1.02
CA MET A 1 -17.68 30.12 0.14
C MET A 1 -16.58 29.22 -0.35
N ASP A 2 -15.42 29.31 0.29
CA ASP A 2 -14.25 28.54 -0.12
C ASP A 2 -14.42 27.07 0.29
N LEU A 3 -13.79 26.19 -0.48
CA LEU A 3 -13.77 24.75 -0.23
C LEU A 3 -13.04 24.44 1.10
N GLU A 4 -13.71 23.74 2.02
CA GLU A 4 -13.10 23.27 3.27
C GLU A 4 -12.72 21.78 3.20
N VAL A 5 -11.53 21.45 3.70
CA VAL A 5 -11.01 20.06 3.68
C VAL A 5 -10.84 19.57 5.11
N PHE A 6 -11.52 18.47 5.43
CA PHE A 6 -11.44 17.77 6.70
C PHE A 6 -10.66 16.47 6.55
N ALA A 7 -10.01 16.02 7.62
CA ALA A 7 -9.26 14.77 7.62
C ALA A 7 -9.70 13.88 8.78
N LEU A 8 -10.03 12.61 8.52
CA LEU A 8 -10.20 11.59 9.56
C LEU A 8 -8.99 10.66 9.55
N VAL A 9 -8.18 10.72 10.62
CA VAL A 9 -6.86 10.10 10.69
C VAL A 9 -6.80 9.04 11.79
N GLY A 10 -6.13 7.93 11.49
CA GLY A 10 -5.83 6.90 12.48
C GLY A 10 -5.20 5.66 11.86
N PRO A 11 -4.53 4.80 12.65
CA PRO A 11 -3.85 3.61 12.13
C PRO A 11 -4.72 2.69 11.26
N SER A 12 -4.08 1.80 10.49
CA SER A 12 -4.84 0.80 9.71
C SER A 12 -5.67 -0.10 10.63
N GLY A 13 -6.90 -0.45 10.20
CA GLY A 13 -7.80 -1.31 10.97
C GLY A 13 -8.50 -0.68 12.16
N THR A 14 -8.45 0.64 12.35
CA THR A 14 -9.16 1.33 13.43
C THR A 14 -10.62 1.68 13.13
N GLY A 15 -11.15 1.29 11.97
CA GLY A 15 -12.55 1.54 11.60
C GLY A 15 -12.83 2.90 10.94
N LYS A 16 -11.83 3.59 10.39
CA LYS A 16 -12.02 4.87 9.67
C LYS A 16 -13.10 4.80 8.58
N SER A 17 -12.99 3.85 7.66
CA SER A 17 -13.98 3.68 6.58
C SER A 17 -15.38 3.36 7.11
N TYR A 18 -15.48 2.68 8.26
CA TYR A 18 -16.76 2.44 8.93
C TYR A 18 -17.37 3.75 9.48
N ARG A 19 -16.56 4.59 10.12
CA ARG A 19 -16.98 5.89 10.65
C ARG A 19 -17.11 6.99 9.61
N ALA A 20 -16.59 6.79 8.40
CA ALA A 20 -16.48 7.82 7.38
C ALA A 20 -17.81 8.48 7.02
N ILE A 21 -18.87 7.68 6.82
CA ILE A 21 -20.18 8.20 6.43
C ILE A 21 -20.79 9.05 7.54
N ALA A 22 -20.78 8.56 8.79
CA ALA A 22 -21.29 9.31 9.93
C ALA A 22 -20.48 10.60 10.15
N THR A 23 -19.15 10.51 10.06
CA THR A 23 -18.25 11.67 10.21
C THR A 23 -18.48 12.70 9.09
N ALA A 24 -18.67 12.25 7.85
CA ALA A 24 -18.97 13.13 6.73
C ALA A 24 -20.32 13.84 6.92
N TYR A 25 -21.33 13.10 7.39
CA TYR A 25 -22.64 13.67 7.73
C TYR A 25 -22.53 14.76 8.81
N ASP A 26 -21.83 14.48 9.91
CA ASP A 26 -21.65 15.44 11.02
C ASP A 26 -20.90 16.71 10.59
N LEU A 27 -20.01 16.60 9.60
CA LEU A 27 -19.24 17.73 9.05
C LEU A 27 -19.94 18.42 7.88
N ASN A 28 -21.08 17.90 7.40
CA ASN A 28 -21.69 18.26 6.11
C ASN A 28 -20.69 18.16 4.94
N ALA A 29 -19.81 17.16 4.96
CA ALA A 29 -18.90 16.86 3.85
C ALA A 29 -19.66 16.16 2.72
N GLU A 30 -19.63 16.75 1.53
CA GLU A 30 -20.32 16.22 0.35
C GLU A 30 -19.55 15.06 -0.29
N ILE A 31 -18.22 15.12 -0.20
CA ILE A 31 -17.32 14.13 -0.79
C ILE A 31 -16.50 13.44 0.30
N ILE A 32 -16.39 12.12 0.19
CA ILE A 32 -15.44 11.31 0.94
C ILE A 32 -14.35 10.83 -0.03
N ILE A 33 -13.10 11.00 0.36
CA ILE A 33 -11.93 10.46 -0.33
C ILE A 33 -11.32 9.35 0.54
N ASP A 34 -11.37 8.12 0.06
CA ASP A 34 -10.83 6.94 0.77
C ASP A 34 -10.25 5.92 -0.21
N ASP A 35 -9.06 5.39 0.08
CA ASP A 35 -8.46 4.27 -0.65
C ASP A 35 -8.46 4.43 -2.19
N GLY A 36 -8.24 5.65 -2.68
CA GLY A 36 -8.19 5.95 -4.12
C GLY A 36 -9.54 6.18 -4.79
N LEU A 37 -10.63 6.26 -4.02
CA LEU A 37 -11.99 6.52 -4.48
C LEU A 37 -12.47 7.92 -4.09
N LEU A 38 -13.32 8.51 -4.94
CA LEU A 38 -14.15 9.68 -4.61
C LEU A 38 -15.60 9.22 -4.49
N ILE A 39 -16.24 9.54 -3.38
CA ILE A 39 -17.58 9.05 -3.04
C ILE A 39 -18.47 10.25 -2.68
N LYS A 40 -19.67 10.32 -3.27
CA LYS A 40 -20.70 11.32 -2.93
C LYS A 40 -21.98 10.60 -2.54
N GLY A 41 -22.39 10.78 -1.27
CA GLY A 41 -23.52 10.05 -0.70
C GLY A 41 -23.37 8.55 -0.88
N ASN A 42 -24.23 7.96 -1.71
CA ASN A 42 -24.30 6.52 -1.96
C ASN A 42 -23.60 6.07 -3.25
N ARG A 43 -22.87 6.95 -3.93
CA ARG A 43 -22.26 6.68 -5.24
C ARG A 43 -20.75 6.82 -5.22
N ILE A 44 -20.08 5.90 -5.89
CA ILE A 44 -18.65 6.05 -6.21
C ILE A 44 -18.61 6.86 -7.49
N LEU A 45 -17.95 8.01 -7.46
CA LEU A 45 -17.88 8.91 -8.61
C LEU A 45 -16.75 8.48 -9.55
N THR A 46 -15.55 8.34 -9.00
CA THR A 46 -14.35 7.92 -9.75
C THR A 46 -13.34 7.19 -8.87
N GLY A 47 -12.32 6.65 -9.54
CA GLY A 47 -11.18 5.97 -8.92
C GLY A 47 -11.28 4.45 -8.94
N VAL A 48 -10.13 3.85 -8.63
CA VAL A 48 -9.98 2.41 -8.41
C VAL A 48 -9.68 2.21 -6.93
N SER A 49 -10.36 1.27 -6.27
CA SER A 49 -10.07 1.03 -4.86
C SER A 49 -8.69 0.40 -4.70
N ALA A 50 -7.88 0.95 -3.80
CA ALA A 50 -6.64 0.35 -3.33
C ALA A 50 -6.82 -1.10 -2.87
N LYS A 51 -8.02 -1.47 -2.42
CA LYS A 51 -8.38 -2.82 -1.99
C LYS A 51 -8.46 -3.84 -3.14
N ARG A 52 -8.49 -3.39 -4.41
CA ARG A 52 -8.42 -4.25 -5.62
C ARG A 52 -7.01 -4.55 -6.09
N GLN A 53 -6.04 -3.75 -5.65
CA GLN A 53 -4.70 -3.81 -6.20
C GLN A 53 -4.07 -5.18 -5.89
N PRO A 54 -3.43 -5.82 -6.89
CA PRO A 54 -2.87 -7.17 -6.72
C PRO A 54 -1.70 -7.16 -5.73
N THR A 55 -1.04 -6.01 -5.57
CA THR A 55 0.10 -5.84 -4.66
C THR A 55 -0.17 -4.77 -3.61
N ARG A 56 0.48 -4.92 -2.46
CA ARG A 56 0.42 -3.93 -1.37
C ARG A 56 1.00 -2.57 -1.79
N ILE A 57 2.04 -2.56 -2.63
CA ILE A 57 2.58 -1.32 -3.19
C ILE A 57 1.55 -0.65 -4.10
N GLY A 58 0.91 -1.43 -5.00
CA GLY A 58 -0.16 -0.92 -5.85
C GLY A 58 -1.27 -0.27 -5.02
N ALA A 59 -1.69 -0.93 -3.93
CA ALA A 59 -2.69 -0.39 -3.01
C ALA A 59 -2.27 0.97 -2.42
N ILE A 60 -1.03 1.10 -1.97
CA ILE A 60 -0.51 2.36 -1.40
C ILE A 60 -0.47 3.46 -2.48
N LYS A 61 0.04 3.15 -3.68
CA LYS A 61 0.12 4.10 -4.81
C LYS A 61 -1.28 4.61 -5.19
N THR A 62 -2.24 3.70 -5.30
CA THR A 62 -3.64 4.03 -5.61
C THR A 62 -4.30 4.86 -4.52
N ALA A 63 -4.09 4.54 -3.24
CA ALA A 63 -4.66 5.31 -2.13
C ALA A 63 -4.11 6.75 -2.04
N LEU A 64 -2.87 6.95 -2.49
CA LEU A 64 -2.20 8.25 -2.52
C LEU A 64 -2.40 9.02 -3.84
N PHE A 65 -3.18 8.48 -4.78
CA PHE A 65 -3.35 9.04 -6.12
C PHE A 65 -2.01 9.30 -6.82
N MET A 66 -1.06 8.36 -6.69
CA MET A 66 0.28 8.48 -7.31
C MET A 66 0.27 8.29 -8.82
N ASP A 67 -0.77 7.66 -9.37
CA ASP A 67 -0.99 7.60 -10.81
C ASP A 67 -1.52 8.95 -11.30
N ASP A 68 -0.87 9.54 -12.32
CA ASP A 68 -1.21 10.89 -12.79
C ASP A 68 -2.57 10.95 -13.48
N GLU A 69 -2.95 9.88 -14.17
CA GLU A 69 -4.24 9.76 -14.85
C GLU A 69 -5.38 9.60 -13.84
N GLN A 70 -5.21 8.75 -12.83
CA GLN A 70 -6.14 8.62 -11.70
C GLN A 70 -6.33 9.97 -10.98
N ALA A 71 -5.23 10.69 -10.73
CA ALA A 71 -5.28 11.99 -10.08
C ALA A 71 -5.98 13.04 -10.97
N ARG A 72 -5.73 13.04 -12.28
CA ARG A 72 -6.40 13.92 -13.25
C ARG A 72 -7.92 13.71 -13.25
N GLN A 73 -8.37 12.47 -13.36
CA GLN A 73 -9.80 12.12 -13.33
C GLN A 73 -10.47 12.53 -12.02
N ALA A 74 -9.79 12.32 -10.88
CA ALA A 74 -10.28 12.76 -9.58
C ALA A 74 -10.43 14.30 -9.52
N ARG A 75 -9.44 15.05 -10.01
CA ARG A 75 -9.49 16.53 -10.08
C ARG A 75 -10.59 17.03 -11.01
N GLU A 76 -10.87 16.34 -12.11
CA GLU A 76 -11.98 16.70 -13.02
C GLU A 76 -13.32 16.55 -12.33
N VAL A 77 -13.58 15.40 -11.72
CA VAL A 77 -14.82 15.17 -10.97
C VAL A 77 -14.98 16.16 -9.82
N LEU A 78 -13.92 16.50 -9.10
CA LEU A 78 -13.98 17.50 -8.02
C LEU A 78 -14.32 18.90 -8.56
N ARG A 79 -13.78 19.28 -9.73
CA ARG A 79 -14.10 20.56 -10.39
C ARG A 79 -15.54 20.61 -10.88
N GLU A 80 -16.03 19.54 -11.50
CA GLU A 80 -17.43 19.45 -11.97
C GLU A 80 -18.43 19.52 -10.82
N ILE A 81 -18.15 18.83 -9.72
CA ILE A 81 -19.05 18.80 -8.56
C ILE A 81 -18.98 20.08 -7.75
N ASN A 82 -17.81 20.72 -7.72
CA ASN A 82 -17.52 21.92 -6.94
C ASN A 82 -18.04 21.83 -5.49
N PRO A 83 -17.61 20.82 -4.71
CA PRO A 83 -18.14 20.59 -3.36
C PRO A 83 -17.72 21.70 -2.40
N ARG A 84 -18.56 22.00 -1.41
CA ARG A 84 -18.20 22.95 -0.35
C ARG A 84 -17.27 22.33 0.69
N ARG A 85 -17.42 21.03 0.94
CA ARG A 85 -16.70 20.31 2.00
C ARG A 85 -16.30 18.91 1.56
N ILE A 86 -15.05 18.55 1.83
CA ILE A 86 -14.48 17.24 1.54
C ILE A 86 -13.96 16.60 2.82
N LEU A 87 -14.20 15.31 3.02
CA LEU A 87 -13.59 14.50 4.07
C LEU A 87 -12.57 13.54 3.45
N ILE A 88 -11.32 13.62 3.87
CA ILE A 88 -10.24 12.71 3.45
C ILE A 88 -9.93 11.72 4.56
N LEU A 89 -9.90 10.43 4.25
CA LEU A 89 -9.47 9.39 5.19
C LEU A 89 -7.99 9.08 5.01
N GLY A 90 -7.26 8.98 6.11
CA GLY A 90 -5.82 8.70 6.06
C GLY A 90 -5.30 7.89 7.24
N THR A 91 -4.19 7.19 7.04
CA THR A 91 -3.51 6.49 8.15
C THR A 91 -2.69 7.42 9.04
N SER A 92 -2.27 8.55 8.50
CA SER A 92 -1.53 9.61 9.19
C SER A 92 -1.83 10.96 8.54
N LYS A 93 -1.51 12.06 9.24
CA LYS A 93 -1.60 13.41 8.67
C LYS A 93 -0.75 13.54 7.40
N GLY A 94 0.48 13.02 7.41
CA GLY A 94 1.35 13.03 6.23
C GLY A 94 0.78 12.26 5.03
N MET A 95 -0.03 11.22 5.24
CA MET A 95 -0.76 10.56 4.15
C MET A 95 -1.80 11.49 3.54
N VAL A 96 -2.56 12.19 4.39
CA VAL A 96 -3.60 13.14 3.94
C VAL A 96 -2.97 14.32 3.21
N ASP A 97 -1.90 14.89 3.74
CA ASP A 97 -1.20 16.03 3.12
C ASP A 97 -0.71 15.68 1.70
N LYS A 98 -0.27 14.43 1.47
CA LYS A 98 0.07 13.93 0.13
C LYS A 98 -1.14 13.85 -0.81
N ILE A 99 -2.28 13.36 -0.33
CA ILE A 99 -3.52 13.30 -1.12
C ILE A 99 -3.97 14.72 -1.49
N VAL A 100 -3.96 15.64 -0.53
CA VAL A 100 -4.29 17.06 -0.73
C VAL A 100 -3.43 17.66 -1.82
N SER A 101 -2.11 17.47 -1.74
CA SER A 101 -1.17 17.95 -2.77
C SER A 101 -1.44 17.33 -4.14
N ARG A 102 -1.62 16.00 -4.23
CA ARG A 102 -1.86 15.29 -5.50
C ARG A 102 -3.17 15.67 -6.17
N LEU A 103 -4.19 16.00 -5.39
CA LEU A 103 -5.50 16.43 -5.90
C LEU A 103 -5.63 17.95 -6.01
N SER A 104 -4.57 18.72 -5.74
CA SER A 104 -4.57 20.18 -5.79
C SER A 104 -5.67 20.80 -4.93
N LEU A 105 -5.91 20.21 -3.75
CA LEU A 105 -6.90 20.66 -2.77
C LEU A 105 -6.30 21.73 -1.85
N PRO A 106 -7.13 22.59 -1.23
CA PRO A 106 -6.67 23.50 -0.20
C PRO A 106 -6.16 22.73 1.03
N PRO A 107 -5.32 23.36 1.88
CA PRO A 107 -4.80 22.72 3.08
C PRO A 107 -5.93 22.26 4.01
N VAL A 108 -5.68 21.18 4.74
CA VAL A 108 -6.64 20.60 5.68
C VAL A 108 -7.00 21.63 6.76
N SER A 109 -8.28 21.99 6.82
CA SER A 109 -8.85 22.92 7.79
C SER A 109 -8.92 22.29 9.19
N ARG A 110 -9.23 20.99 9.29
CA ARG A 110 -9.33 20.28 10.57
C ARG A 110 -8.98 18.80 10.45
N VAL A 111 -8.14 18.32 11.37
CA VAL A 111 -7.81 16.90 11.53
C VAL A 111 -8.59 16.33 12.71
N ILE A 112 -9.27 15.22 12.46
CA ILE A 112 -10.10 14.48 13.41
C ILE A 112 -9.41 13.13 13.63
N PRO A 113 -8.85 12.88 14.81
CA PRO A 113 -8.26 11.59 15.10
C PRO A 113 -9.37 10.56 15.36
N ILE A 114 -9.11 9.29 15.04
CA ILE A 114 -10.13 8.22 15.07
C ILE A 114 -10.73 7.98 16.46
N ASP A 115 -9.96 8.24 17.51
CA ASP A 115 -10.37 8.19 18.91
C ASP A 115 -11.39 9.28 19.28
N ALA A 116 -11.49 10.38 18.52
CA ALA A 116 -12.54 11.38 18.70
C ALA A 116 -13.91 10.91 18.20
N VAL A 117 -13.97 9.86 17.35
CA VAL A 117 -15.21 9.37 16.73
C VAL A 117 -15.46 7.87 16.97
N ALA A 118 -14.59 7.20 17.72
CA ALA A 118 -14.72 5.78 18.04
C ALA A 118 -14.13 5.47 19.42
N SER A 119 -14.86 4.68 20.21
CA SER A 119 -14.39 4.21 21.50
C SER A 119 -13.25 3.20 21.36
N GLN A 120 -12.42 3.06 22.39
CA GLN A 120 -11.36 2.05 22.42
C GLN A 120 -11.88 0.62 22.23
N LYS A 121 -13.10 0.31 22.73
CA LYS A 121 -13.75 -0.99 22.51
C LYS A 121 -14.07 -1.22 21.03
N GLU A 122 -14.60 -0.22 20.35
CA GLU A 122 -14.90 -0.29 18.92
C GLU A 122 -13.64 -0.38 18.06
N ILE A 123 -12.60 0.39 18.39
CA ILE A 123 -11.30 0.31 17.71
C ILE A 123 -10.70 -1.09 17.85
N LYS A 124 -10.73 -1.68 19.05
CA LYS A 124 -10.28 -3.07 19.29
C LYS A 124 -11.08 -4.07 18.47
N LYS A 125 -12.42 -3.93 18.44
CA LYS A 125 -13.31 -4.78 17.63
C LYS A 125 -12.97 -4.66 16.14
N ALA A 126 -12.80 -3.45 15.63
CA ALA A 126 -12.43 -3.21 14.24
C ALA A 126 -11.08 -3.83 13.88
N ARG A 127 -10.09 -3.74 14.77
CA ARG A 127 -8.77 -4.37 14.59
C ARG A 127 -8.87 -5.90 14.61
N ALA A 128 -9.60 -6.47 15.57
CA ALA A 128 -9.83 -7.91 15.64
C ALA A 128 -10.50 -8.44 14.36
N MET A 129 -11.55 -7.76 13.89
CA MET A 129 -12.23 -8.11 12.65
C MET A 129 -11.30 -8.09 11.43
N ARG A 130 -10.39 -7.11 11.38
CA ARG A 130 -9.41 -7.00 10.31
C ARG A 130 -8.34 -8.10 10.38
N VAL A 131 -7.82 -8.39 11.56
CA VAL A 131 -6.74 -9.38 11.75
C VAL A 131 -7.26 -10.79 11.56
N GLN A 132 -8.41 -11.12 12.14
CA GLN A 132 -8.97 -12.47 12.13
C GLN A 132 -9.65 -12.82 10.81
N TYR A 133 -10.34 -11.87 10.18
CA TYR A 133 -11.20 -12.18 9.03
C TYR A 133 -10.81 -11.47 7.74
N SER A 134 -9.73 -10.68 7.74
CA SER A 134 -9.30 -9.84 6.60
C SER A 134 -10.43 -8.97 6.03
N LYS A 135 -11.41 -8.62 6.87
CA LYS A 135 -12.59 -7.82 6.48
C LYS A 135 -12.25 -6.33 6.46
N HIS A 136 -12.63 -5.66 5.37
CA HIS A 136 -12.39 -4.24 5.13
C HIS A 136 -13.69 -3.56 4.72
N VAL A 137 -13.93 -2.35 5.22
CA VAL A 137 -15.10 -1.55 4.84
C VAL A 137 -14.75 -0.64 3.65
N ILE A 138 -15.64 -0.57 2.66
CA ILE A 138 -15.69 0.52 1.67
C ILE A 138 -16.86 1.41 2.07
N PRO A 139 -16.69 2.74 2.20
CA PRO A 139 -17.76 3.63 2.62
C PRO A 139 -18.74 3.94 1.46
N ALA A 140 -19.20 2.89 0.77
CA ALA A 140 -20.20 2.94 -0.29
C ALA A 140 -21.12 1.70 -0.19
N PRO A 141 -22.36 1.75 -0.69
CA PRO A 141 -23.31 0.63 -0.64
C PRO A 141 -22.88 -0.57 -1.48
N THR A 142 -23.31 -1.77 -1.07
CA THR A 142 -22.94 -3.05 -1.70
C THR A 142 -23.29 -3.10 -3.18
N MET A 143 -24.44 -2.53 -3.56
CA MET A 143 -24.91 -2.52 -4.94
C MET A 143 -24.02 -1.64 -5.85
N GLU A 144 -23.51 -0.52 -5.32
CA GLU A 144 -22.61 0.37 -6.05
C GLU A 144 -21.23 -0.26 -6.22
N VAL A 145 -20.73 -0.90 -5.16
CA VAL A 145 -19.47 -1.65 -5.20
C VAL A 145 -19.57 -2.83 -6.17
N LYS A 146 -20.71 -3.56 -6.23
CA LYS A 146 -20.92 -4.68 -7.17
C LYS A 146 -20.92 -4.23 -8.63
N LYS A 147 -21.63 -3.13 -8.93
CA LYS A 147 -21.68 -2.56 -10.29
C LYS A 147 -20.30 -2.19 -10.82
N ARG A 148 -19.47 -1.61 -9.95
CA ARG A 148 -18.15 -1.12 -10.33
C ARG A 148 -17.06 -2.20 -10.20
N PHE A 149 -17.24 -3.15 -9.27
CA PHE A 149 -16.26 -4.14 -8.85
C PHE A 149 -16.93 -5.50 -8.48
N PRO A 150 -17.33 -6.32 -9.46
CA PRO A 150 -18.09 -7.55 -9.20
C PRO A 150 -17.33 -8.63 -8.40
N ASP A 151 -15.99 -8.68 -8.51
CA ASP A 151 -15.19 -9.86 -8.09
C ASP A 151 -14.73 -9.87 -6.61
N ILE A 152 -15.06 -8.85 -5.81
CA ILE A 152 -14.36 -8.55 -4.54
C ILE A 152 -15.30 -8.53 -3.30
N ILE A 153 -16.61 -8.69 -3.49
CA ILE A 153 -17.59 -8.57 -2.40
C ILE A 153 -17.74 -9.89 -1.65
N THR A 154 -17.82 -9.77 -0.32
CA THR A 154 -18.14 -10.90 0.58
C THR A 154 -19.43 -10.68 1.37
N ASP A 155 -19.68 -9.50 1.96
CA ASP A 155 -20.85 -9.22 2.82
C ASP A 155 -21.20 -7.72 2.87
N SER A 156 -22.36 -7.34 3.42
CA SER A 156 -22.71 -5.95 3.81
C SER A 156 -22.65 -5.75 5.33
N LEU A 157 -22.38 -4.53 5.79
CA LEU A 157 -22.52 -4.10 7.18
C LEU A 157 -23.49 -2.92 7.28
N GLN A 158 -24.36 -2.94 8.28
CA GLN A 158 -25.25 -1.83 8.58
C GLN A 158 -24.60 -0.87 9.58
N VAL A 159 -24.66 0.44 9.30
CA VAL A 159 -24.22 1.51 10.19
C VAL A 159 -25.44 2.23 10.76
N LEU A 160 -25.44 2.39 12.08
CA LEU A 160 -26.48 3.12 12.81
C LEU A 160 -26.12 4.62 12.88
N LEU A 161 -26.86 5.46 12.17
CA LEU A 161 -26.79 6.92 12.37
C LEU A 161 -27.42 7.25 13.73
N HIS A 162 -26.66 7.91 14.62
CA HIS A 162 -27.06 8.13 16.01
C HIS A 162 -27.96 9.36 16.24
N ARG A 163 -28.54 9.96 15.20
CA ARG A 163 -29.57 11.01 15.38
C ARG A 163 -30.80 10.78 14.52
N LYS A 164 -31.95 11.03 15.15
CA LYS A 164 -33.28 11.02 14.55
C LYS A 164 -33.30 11.99 13.36
N ASP A 165 -33.79 11.52 12.23
CA ASP A 165 -34.41 12.34 11.18
C ASP A 165 -35.41 13.33 11.84
N PRO A 166 -35.66 14.54 11.31
CA PRO A 166 -36.78 15.38 11.77
C PRO A 166 -38.13 14.64 11.89
N GLN A 167 -38.30 13.49 11.21
CA GLN A 167 -39.46 12.59 11.34
C GLN A 167 -39.28 11.39 12.30
N GLY A 168 -38.21 11.32 13.10
CA GLY A 168 -38.05 10.31 14.15
C GLY A 168 -37.70 8.89 13.70
N LYS A 169 -37.47 8.64 12.40
CA LYS A 169 -37.00 7.32 11.90
C LYS A 169 -35.49 7.17 12.06
N ARG A 170 -35.06 5.99 12.55
CA ARG A 170 -33.65 5.57 12.52
C ARG A 170 -33.27 5.34 11.06
N SER A 171 -32.40 6.18 10.50
CA SER A 171 -31.88 5.99 9.15
C SER A 171 -30.73 4.97 9.19
N TRP A 172 -30.86 3.90 8.41
CA TRP A 172 -29.86 2.86 8.26
C TRP A 172 -29.06 3.13 7.00
N LEU A 173 -27.73 3.21 7.11
CA LEU A 173 -26.84 3.28 5.96
C LEU A 173 -26.09 1.96 5.82
N GLU A 174 -26.24 1.33 4.65
CA GLU A 174 -25.50 0.12 4.30
C GLU A 174 -24.11 0.47 3.78
N GLN A 175 -23.10 -0.17 4.35
CA GLN A 175 -21.73 -0.12 3.87
C GLN A 175 -21.29 -1.50 3.37
N SER A 176 -20.45 -1.50 2.34
CA SER A 176 -19.91 -2.73 1.78
C SER A 176 -18.75 -3.27 2.60
N VAL A 177 -18.72 -4.58 2.85
CA VAL A 177 -17.54 -5.28 3.36
C VAL A 177 -16.92 -6.14 2.28
N VAL A 178 -15.66 -5.84 2.04
CA VAL A 178 -14.82 -6.56 1.08
C VAL A 178 -13.69 -7.27 1.79
N ARG A 179 -13.23 -8.36 1.20
CA ARG A 179 -11.92 -8.92 1.47
C ARG A 179 -10.99 -8.47 0.33
N PRO A 180 -9.88 -7.76 0.59
CA PRO A 180 -8.97 -7.37 -0.47
C PRO A 180 -8.42 -8.57 -1.23
N THR A 181 -8.16 -8.40 -2.52
CA THR A 181 -7.74 -9.47 -3.43
C THR A 181 -6.44 -10.15 -2.98
N PHE A 182 -5.51 -9.41 -2.37
CA PHE A 182 -4.25 -9.95 -1.81
C PHE A 182 -4.42 -10.78 -0.53
N THR A 183 -5.63 -10.84 0.03
CA THR A 183 -6.03 -11.66 1.18
C THR A 183 -7.10 -12.69 0.83
N TYR A 184 -7.73 -12.57 -0.35
CA TYR A 184 -8.85 -13.41 -0.79
C TYR A 184 -8.43 -14.88 -0.96
N PHE A 185 -7.20 -15.13 -1.43
CA PHE A 185 -6.62 -16.47 -1.59
C PHE A 185 -5.77 -16.93 -0.38
N GLY A 186 -5.90 -16.28 0.78
CA GLY A 186 -5.05 -16.51 1.95
C GLY A 186 -3.90 -15.50 2.07
N LYS A 187 -3.02 -15.69 3.08
CA LYS A 187 -1.81 -14.86 3.27
C LYS A 187 -0.85 -15.12 2.10
N LEU A 188 -0.88 -14.28 1.07
CA LEU A 188 0.16 -14.24 0.04
C LEU A 188 1.50 -13.88 0.71
N THR A 189 2.24 -14.91 1.11
CA THR A 189 3.53 -14.80 1.77
C THR A 189 4.57 -15.21 0.75
N ILE A 190 5.47 -14.30 0.40
CA ILE A 190 6.67 -14.67 -0.35
C ILE A 190 7.43 -15.64 0.54
N THR A 191 7.81 -16.81 0.03
CA THR A 191 8.57 -17.78 0.84
C THR A 191 10.01 -17.32 1.03
N GLN A 192 10.72 -17.85 2.02
CA GLN A 192 12.15 -17.57 2.18
C GLN A 192 12.95 -18.05 0.96
N HIS A 193 12.56 -19.20 0.39
CA HIS A 193 13.13 -19.72 -0.86
C HIS A 193 12.94 -18.75 -2.04
N ALA A 194 11.75 -18.15 -2.20
CA ALA A 194 11.51 -17.18 -3.25
C ALA A 194 12.39 -15.92 -3.09
N LEU A 195 12.58 -15.42 -1.86
CA LEU A 195 13.52 -14.32 -1.62
C LEU A 195 14.96 -14.71 -1.95
N ALA A 196 15.42 -15.88 -1.50
CA ALA A 196 16.76 -16.35 -1.79
C ALA A 196 16.99 -16.50 -3.30
N ALA A 197 15.98 -16.95 -4.06
CA ALA A 197 16.04 -17.05 -5.51
C ALA A 197 16.17 -15.68 -6.19
N ILE A 198 15.39 -14.68 -5.74
CA ILE A 198 15.48 -13.30 -6.24
C ILE A 198 16.88 -12.73 -5.98
N VAL A 199 17.38 -12.84 -4.74
CA VAL A 199 18.71 -12.35 -4.36
C VAL A 199 19.80 -13.05 -5.18
N THR A 200 19.70 -14.36 -5.35
CA THR A 200 20.65 -15.15 -6.15
C THR A 200 20.68 -14.68 -7.60
N ARG A 201 19.51 -14.46 -8.19
CA ARG A 201 19.41 -13.96 -9.58
C ARG A 201 19.96 -12.54 -9.69
N ALA A 202 19.54 -11.64 -8.82
CA ALA A 202 19.99 -10.25 -8.79
C ALA A 202 21.50 -10.12 -8.61
N THR A 203 22.10 -10.95 -7.75
CA THR A 203 23.56 -10.96 -7.54
C THR A 203 24.30 -11.41 -8.80
N ARG A 204 23.76 -12.38 -9.55
CA ARG A 204 24.34 -12.86 -10.81
C ARG A 204 24.17 -11.89 -11.98
N GLU A 205 23.32 -10.87 -11.86
CA GLU A 205 23.19 -9.80 -12.87
C GLU A 205 24.34 -8.78 -12.79
N VAL A 206 25.13 -8.79 -11.72
CA VAL A 206 26.24 -7.85 -11.55
C VAL A 206 27.49 -8.38 -12.23
N ASP A 207 28.07 -7.55 -13.11
CA ASP A 207 29.33 -7.86 -13.79
C ASP A 207 30.46 -8.08 -12.78
N GLY A 208 31.31 -9.08 -13.04
CA GLY A 208 32.36 -9.51 -12.12
C GLY A 208 31.92 -10.54 -11.08
N VAL A 209 30.63 -10.91 -11.03
CA VAL A 209 30.15 -12.03 -10.22
C VAL A 209 30.16 -13.33 -11.03
N LYS A 210 30.88 -14.35 -10.56
CA LYS A 210 30.77 -15.72 -11.09
C LYS A 210 29.52 -16.42 -10.55
N SER A 211 29.30 -16.32 -9.24
CA SER A 211 28.14 -16.91 -8.59
C SER A 211 27.75 -16.12 -7.34
N ALA A 212 26.48 -16.20 -6.95
CA ALA A 212 26.00 -15.57 -5.72
C ALA A 212 26.47 -16.29 -4.44
N GLY A 213 27.03 -17.50 -4.57
CA GLY A 213 27.42 -18.36 -3.45
C GLY A 213 26.29 -18.56 -2.44
N ARG A 214 26.58 -18.35 -1.15
CA ARG A 214 25.61 -18.51 -0.07
C ARG A 214 24.75 -17.25 0.05
N VAL A 215 23.44 -17.44 0.12
CA VAL A 215 22.46 -16.39 0.35
C VAL A 215 21.65 -16.71 1.61
N LEU A 216 21.61 -15.77 2.54
CA LEU A 216 20.80 -15.81 3.75
C LEU A 216 19.87 -14.61 3.75
N VAL A 217 18.61 -14.84 4.10
CA VAL A 217 17.61 -13.78 4.18
C VAL A 217 16.88 -13.90 5.51
N GLU A 218 17.05 -12.88 6.35
CA GLU A 218 16.40 -12.76 7.64
C GLU A 218 15.23 -11.79 7.54
N ARG A 219 14.10 -12.15 8.15
CA ARG A 219 12.89 -11.32 8.16
C ARG A 219 12.66 -10.72 9.53
N HIS A 220 12.44 -9.42 9.54
CA HIS A 220 12.03 -8.67 10.71
C HIS A 220 10.63 -8.09 10.50
N ALA A 221 10.04 -7.53 11.56
CA ALA A 221 8.69 -6.96 11.51
C ALA A 221 8.57 -5.79 10.51
N ASP A 222 9.66 -5.09 10.23
CA ASP A 222 9.72 -3.87 9.43
C ASP A 222 10.59 -3.96 8.16
N GLY A 223 11.12 -5.14 7.83
CA GLY A 223 11.92 -5.34 6.62
C GLY A 223 12.69 -6.66 6.57
N VAL A 224 13.65 -6.75 5.65
CA VAL A 224 14.56 -7.88 5.51
C VAL A 224 16.01 -7.45 5.59
N VAL A 225 16.84 -8.30 6.19
CA VAL A 225 18.30 -8.22 6.15
C VAL A 225 18.80 -9.37 5.28
N ILE A 226 19.66 -9.04 4.33
CA ILE A 226 20.16 -9.98 3.33
C ILE A 226 21.66 -10.10 3.50
N GLU A 227 22.16 -11.32 3.53
CA GLU A 227 23.59 -11.62 3.51
C GLU A 227 23.91 -12.46 2.28
N VAL A 228 24.93 -12.04 1.53
CA VAL A 228 25.36 -12.68 0.28
C VAL A 228 26.85 -12.92 0.32
N HIS A 229 27.28 -14.15 0.03
CA HIS A 229 28.68 -14.55 -0.05
C HIS A 229 29.04 -14.85 -1.51
N PRO A 230 29.23 -13.83 -2.36
CA PRO A 230 29.44 -14.04 -3.78
C PRO A 230 30.86 -14.57 -4.05
N VAL A 231 30.99 -15.32 -5.14
CA VAL A 231 32.27 -15.66 -5.75
C VAL A 231 32.50 -14.69 -6.90
N LEU A 232 33.54 -13.88 -6.81
CA LEU A 232 33.85 -12.85 -7.79
C LEU A 232 34.97 -13.29 -8.74
N TYR A 233 34.99 -12.80 -9.97
CA TYR A 233 36.10 -13.04 -10.89
C TYR A 233 37.36 -12.29 -10.44
N TYR A 234 38.51 -12.94 -10.57
CA TYR A 234 39.79 -12.28 -10.35
C TYR A 234 39.97 -11.08 -11.29
N GLY A 235 40.57 -10.00 -10.77
CA GLY A 235 40.81 -8.75 -11.51
C GLY A 235 39.70 -7.70 -11.40
N CYS A 236 38.62 -7.98 -10.68
CA CYS A 236 37.58 -6.97 -10.40
C CYS A 236 37.91 -6.10 -9.17
N ILE A 237 37.38 -4.88 -9.16
CA ILE A 237 37.50 -3.95 -8.04
C ILE A 237 36.43 -4.30 -6.99
N LEU A 238 36.82 -5.07 -5.96
CA LEU A 238 35.91 -5.72 -5.00
C LEU A 238 34.88 -4.79 -4.34
N ASN A 239 35.30 -3.58 -3.95
CA ASN A 239 34.42 -2.60 -3.32
C ASN A 239 33.37 -2.05 -4.30
N GLN A 240 33.72 -1.87 -5.58
CA GLN A 240 32.77 -1.44 -6.61
C GLN A 240 31.74 -2.53 -6.91
N VAL A 241 32.20 -3.77 -7.13
CA VAL A 241 31.31 -4.92 -7.36
C VAL A 241 30.42 -5.17 -6.14
N GLY A 242 30.99 -5.09 -4.92
CA GLY A 242 30.24 -5.20 -3.68
C GLY A 242 29.11 -4.17 -3.58
N ARG A 243 29.38 -2.90 -3.89
CA ARG A 243 28.36 -1.85 -3.89
C ARG A 243 27.29 -2.09 -4.96
N GLN A 244 27.68 -2.52 -6.16
CA GLN A 244 26.74 -2.87 -7.22
C GLN A 244 25.83 -4.04 -6.83
N ILE A 245 26.36 -5.06 -6.13
CA ILE A 245 25.56 -6.14 -5.55
C ILE A 245 24.57 -5.58 -4.54
N GLN A 246 25.01 -4.74 -3.61
CA GLN A 246 24.12 -4.13 -2.61
C GLN A 246 22.96 -3.39 -3.27
N ASP A 247 23.26 -2.52 -4.22
CA ASP A 247 22.27 -1.68 -4.92
C ASP A 247 21.32 -2.54 -5.78
N THR A 248 21.87 -3.50 -6.54
CA THR A 248 21.07 -4.36 -7.42
C THR A 248 20.18 -5.30 -6.63
N VAL A 249 20.72 -5.96 -5.60
CA VAL A 249 19.94 -6.85 -4.73
C VAL A 249 18.85 -6.09 -4.00
N LYS A 250 19.19 -4.95 -3.38
CA LYS A 250 18.21 -4.09 -2.71
C LYS A 250 17.09 -3.70 -3.67
N ARG A 251 17.45 -3.12 -4.82
CA ARG A 251 16.48 -2.66 -5.82
C ARG A 251 15.59 -3.80 -6.30
N ARG A 252 16.15 -4.94 -6.71
CA ARG A 252 15.37 -6.09 -7.22
C ARG A 252 14.44 -6.67 -6.16
N VAL A 253 14.91 -6.84 -4.93
CA VAL A 253 14.06 -7.36 -3.85
C VAL A 253 12.94 -6.36 -3.53
N GLU A 254 13.23 -5.08 -3.41
CA GLU A 254 12.21 -4.04 -3.15
C GLU A 254 11.20 -3.93 -4.31
N GLU A 255 11.66 -3.93 -5.57
CA GLU A 255 10.82 -3.87 -6.77
C GLU A 255 9.91 -5.10 -6.93
N MET A 256 10.47 -6.31 -6.77
CA MET A 256 9.72 -7.56 -7.02
C MET A 256 8.81 -7.95 -5.86
N THR A 257 9.14 -7.55 -4.62
CA THR A 257 8.48 -8.09 -3.41
C THR A 257 7.78 -7.04 -2.57
N GLY A 258 8.20 -5.78 -2.67
CA GLY A 258 7.74 -4.69 -1.82
C GLY A 258 8.11 -4.79 -0.34
N LEU A 259 9.02 -5.70 0.02
CA LEU A 259 9.65 -5.72 1.33
C LEU A 259 10.71 -4.62 1.39
N SER A 260 10.78 -3.88 2.51
CA SER A 260 11.87 -2.94 2.73
C SER A 260 13.16 -3.70 3.03
N VAL A 261 14.22 -3.43 2.29
CA VAL A 261 15.54 -4.03 2.53
C VAL A 261 16.32 -3.10 3.46
N LYS A 262 16.58 -3.57 4.69
CA LYS A 262 17.28 -2.79 5.72
C LYS A 262 18.78 -2.78 5.50
N ALA A 263 19.33 -3.92 5.12
CA ALA A 263 20.74 -4.08 4.84
C ALA A 263 20.96 -5.20 3.81
N VAL A 264 21.98 -5.01 2.99
CA VAL A 264 22.57 -6.06 2.15
C VAL A 264 24.03 -6.16 2.54
N ASN A 265 24.39 -7.23 3.25
CA ASN A 265 25.72 -7.50 3.71
C ASN A 265 26.41 -8.39 2.68
N VAL A 266 27.51 -7.90 2.09
CA VAL A 266 28.28 -8.65 1.09
C VAL A 266 29.59 -9.08 1.71
N LEU A 267 29.82 -10.38 1.79
CA LEU A 267 31.05 -10.96 2.32
C LEU A 267 31.74 -11.80 1.24
N VAL A 268 32.79 -11.25 0.63
CA VAL A 268 33.57 -11.96 -0.38
C VAL A 268 34.58 -12.87 0.32
N LYS A 269 34.37 -14.18 0.25
CA LYS A 269 35.30 -15.19 0.81
C LYS A 269 36.21 -15.82 -0.25
N GLU A 270 35.76 -15.84 -1.50
CA GLU A 270 36.40 -16.57 -2.58
C GLU A 270 36.41 -15.73 -3.86
N VAL A 271 37.52 -15.83 -4.60
CA VAL A 271 37.67 -15.27 -5.95
C VAL A 271 38.00 -16.39 -6.92
N PHE A 272 37.39 -16.34 -8.11
CA PHE A 272 37.61 -17.32 -9.16
C PHE A 272 38.62 -16.80 -10.17
N LEU A 273 39.71 -17.54 -10.33
CA LEU A 273 40.62 -17.37 -11.46
C LEU A 273 40.07 -18.20 -12.63
N PRO A 274 39.66 -17.59 -13.75
CA PRO A 274 39.33 -18.35 -14.95
C PRO A 274 40.59 -19.09 -15.41
N ASP A 275 40.47 -20.40 -15.65
CA ASP A 275 41.57 -21.20 -16.17
C ASP A 275 42.12 -20.53 -17.43
N GLY A 276 43.37 -20.08 -17.36
CA GLY A 276 44.09 -19.67 -18.54
C GLY A 276 44.02 -20.81 -19.54
N LYS A 277 43.55 -20.52 -20.77
CA LYS A 277 43.80 -21.41 -21.90
C LYS A 277 45.26 -21.85 -21.78
N LYS A 278 45.49 -23.16 -21.64
CA LYS A 278 46.81 -23.75 -21.88
C LYS A 278 47.18 -23.38 -23.31
N GLY A 279 47.84 -22.25 -23.48
CA GLY A 279 48.51 -21.91 -24.71
C GLY A 279 49.52 -23.00 -24.95
N LYS A 280 49.37 -23.73 -26.06
CA LYS A 280 50.52 -24.31 -26.74
C LYS A 280 51.56 -23.19 -26.82
N GLY A 281 52.73 -23.39 -26.20
CA GLY A 281 53.74 -22.34 -26.04
C GLY A 281 54.33 -21.87 -27.37
N PRO A 282 55.41 -21.09 -27.33
CA PRO A 282 56.53 -21.38 -28.19
C PRO A 282 57.61 -22.10 -27.40
N VAL A 283 58.18 -23.06 -28.10
CA VAL A 283 59.45 -23.72 -27.83
C VAL A 283 60.57 -22.65 -27.82
N ARG A 284 61.50 -22.83 -26.87
CA ARG A 284 62.75 -22.10 -26.60
C ARG A 284 62.66 -20.85 -25.73
#